data_AF-A0A7L3CBA5-F1
#
_entry.id   AF-A0A7L3CBA5-F1
#
_cell.length_a   1.000
_cell.length_b   1.000
_cell.length_c   1.000
_cell.angle_alpha   90.00
_cell.angle_beta   90.00
_cell.angle_gamma   90.00
#
_symmetry.space_group_name_H-M   'P 1'
#
loop_
_entity.id
_entity.type
_entity.pdbx_description
1 polymer ?
#
loop_
_entity_poly.entity_id
_entity_poly.type
_entity_poly.pdbx_seq_one_letter_code
_entity_poly.pdbx_strand_id
1 'polypeptide(L)'
;KSYSEALHWYNYSVSFYTPGQIDQNLAKLQRNMASCYLHLKQVEKAKEAVKEAERCDPNSIFTKFSVYKIAVMEKDTDKAVEAVIEMGKLAEKPSQYEDKLRVDENTGTNLLSLAAQIALENEQEVVAIKALKYLSEHLQDCRQLFAALKCLVRLTLSKVVAENEEKRDEDINSMLTYLTLAHKRLAESFTEETFTGEMRILEAHWFRKVAWNLAVQFRGCPEKMRDFFLLSFKLSQFCPSDKAVLIAQKTCLLMAAAVDLEVGRQEVTPSKQTELLTQALQHLQACKEIWEVLKLTGDFAKDPTETLLLLYEFEARSKLNDPTLHNLMESVWEQPQIEVKTLEIIASLAMESPAWYPVLCKKALKSALNLHRKQTVIDAVKFSKCLHSLINLSLPTGLTDLDACVLQEVWDYFEDALSVVSSTDSYPEMEILWLMTRAWNTGIFQYTISKYKEAEQWCGLGMRFLNHLGSLKKSYE
;
A
#
# COMPACT_ATOMS: atom_id res chain seq x y z
N LYS A 1 -37.25 37.13 12.86
CA LYS A 1 -36.22 38.19 12.80
C LYS A 1 -36.66 39.23 11.77
N SER A 2 -36.66 40.52 12.09
CA SER A 2 -37.17 41.61 11.23
C SER A 2 -36.01 42.28 10.46
N TYR A 3 -35.61 41.71 9.33
CA TYR A 3 -34.43 42.18 8.56
C TYR A 3 -34.66 43.53 7.87
N SER A 4 -35.90 43.82 7.45
CA SER A 4 -36.29 45.10 6.86
C SER A 4 -36.18 46.26 7.86
N GLU A 5 -36.55 46.01 9.12
CA GLU A 5 -36.46 46.98 10.20
C GLU A 5 -35.00 47.22 10.60
N ALA A 6 -34.18 46.16 10.66
CA ALA A 6 -32.74 46.30 10.88
C ALA A 6 -32.07 47.17 9.79
N LEU A 7 -32.46 47.00 8.52
CA LEU A 7 -31.97 47.85 7.44
C LEU A 7 -32.39 49.31 7.60
N HIS A 8 -33.57 49.60 8.14
CA HIS A 8 -33.98 50.99 8.39
C HIS A 8 -33.04 51.65 9.40
N TRP A 9 -32.73 50.95 10.49
CA TRP A 9 -31.78 51.41 11.49
C TRP A 9 -30.36 51.55 10.95
N TYR A 10 -29.87 50.58 10.17
CA TYR A 10 -28.53 50.67 9.59
C TYR A 10 -28.42 51.81 8.57
N ASN A 11 -29.42 52.03 7.72
CA ASN A 11 -29.44 53.17 6.80
C ASN A 11 -29.46 54.51 7.55
N TYR A 12 -30.21 54.60 8.66
CA TYR A 12 -30.17 55.77 9.54
C TYR A 12 -28.77 55.98 10.13
N SER A 13 -28.12 54.92 10.62
CA SER A 13 -26.73 55.00 11.11
C SER A 13 -25.73 55.41 10.03
N VAL A 14 -25.88 54.92 8.80
CA VAL A 14 -25.02 55.30 7.66
C VAL A 14 -25.17 56.78 7.31
N SER A 15 -26.35 57.39 7.51
CA SER A 15 -26.58 58.81 7.22
C SER A 15 -25.72 59.78 8.03
N PHE A 16 -25.15 59.34 9.16
CA PHE A 16 -24.21 60.13 9.95
C PHE A 16 -22.79 60.17 9.39
N TYR A 17 -22.48 59.32 8.39
CA TYR A 17 -21.18 59.27 7.75
C TYR A 17 -21.14 60.14 6.50
N THR A 18 -20.01 60.81 6.28
CA THR A 18 -19.80 61.59 5.05
C THR A 18 -19.50 60.67 3.86
N PRO A 19 -19.99 60.98 2.65
CA PRO A 19 -19.69 60.18 1.46
C PRO A 19 -18.18 60.04 1.24
N GLY A 20 -17.70 58.80 1.07
CA GLY A 20 -16.29 58.51 0.86
C GLY A 20 -15.44 58.39 2.13
N GLN A 21 -16.01 58.65 3.33
CA GLN A 21 -15.33 58.44 4.60
C GLN A 21 -14.85 56.99 4.73
N ILE A 22 -13.63 56.81 5.24
CA ILE A 22 -13.05 55.49 5.54
C ILE A 22 -13.09 55.33 7.05
N ASP A 23 -13.95 54.44 7.54
CA ASP A 23 -14.14 54.19 8.97
C ASP A 23 -14.48 52.71 9.21
N GLN A 24 -13.90 52.12 10.25
CA GLN A 24 -14.10 50.70 10.57
C GLN A 24 -15.53 50.39 11.02
N ASN A 25 -16.19 51.31 11.72
CA ASN A 25 -17.59 51.12 12.13
C ASN A 25 -18.53 51.27 10.93
N LEU A 26 -18.19 52.12 9.96
CA LEU A 26 -18.88 52.14 8.67
C LEU A 26 -18.76 50.78 7.96
N ALA A 27 -17.57 50.18 7.93
CA ALA A 27 -17.40 48.83 7.36
C ALA A 27 -18.25 47.77 8.07
N LYS A 28 -18.34 47.80 9.41
CA LYS A 28 -19.22 46.91 10.19
C LYS A 28 -20.70 47.10 9.85
N LEU A 29 -21.16 48.36 9.73
CA LEU A 29 -22.53 48.68 9.32
C LEU A 29 -22.83 48.11 7.93
N GLN A 30 -21.91 48.32 6.99
CA GLN A 30 -22.04 47.81 5.62
C GLN A 30 -22.07 46.28 5.55
N ARG A 31 -21.22 45.58 6.33
CA ARG A 31 -21.29 44.10 6.48
C ARG A 31 -22.63 43.62 7.03
N ASN A 32 -23.17 44.31 8.04
CA ASN A 32 -24.48 43.97 8.62
C ASN A 32 -25.63 44.22 7.64
N MET A 33 -25.58 45.32 6.89
CA MET A 33 -26.53 45.63 5.82
C MET A 33 -26.48 44.58 4.73
N ALA A 34 -25.28 44.19 4.27
CA ALA A 34 -25.09 43.12 3.30
C ALA A 34 -25.76 41.82 3.77
N SER A 35 -25.54 41.41 5.03
CA SER A 35 -26.18 40.23 5.62
C SER A 35 -27.72 40.33 5.60
N CYS A 36 -28.29 41.49 5.93
CA CYS A 36 -29.74 41.70 5.87
C CYS A 36 -30.28 41.64 4.43
N TYR A 37 -29.58 42.26 3.48
CA TYR A 37 -29.93 42.21 2.06
C TYR A 37 -29.88 40.77 1.53
N LEU A 38 -28.89 39.97 1.92
CA LEU A 38 -28.81 38.54 1.58
C LEU A 38 -30.02 37.75 2.11
N HIS A 39 -30.40 37.96 3.37
CA HIS A 39 -31.60 37.32 3.93
C HIS A 39 -32.91 37.75 3.23
N LEU A 40 -32.94 38.96 2.68
CA LEU A 40 -34.06 39.46 1.87
C LEU A 40 -33.94 39.13 0.38
N LYS A 41 -32.95 38.30 -0.02
CA LYS A 41 -32.67 37.92 -1.41
C LYS A 41 -32.35 39.10 -2.34
N GLN A 42 -31.88 40.22 -1.81
CA GLN A 42 -31.47 41.41 -2.56
C GLN A 42 -29.96 41.39 -2.83
N VAL A 43 -29.51 40.51 -3.73
CA VAL A 43 -28.09 40.22 -3.97
C VAL A 43 -27.30 41.45 -4.46
N GLU A 44 -27.85 42.24 -5.39
CA GLU A 44 -27.16 43.43 -5.92
C GLU A 44 -26.88 44.48 -4.83
N LYS A 45 -27.85 44.73 -3.95
CA LYS A 45 -27.65 45.67 -2.84
C LYS A 45 -26.69 45.12 -1.79
N ALA A 46 -26.69 43.81 -1.58
CA ALA A 46 -25.70 43.17 -0.72
C ALA A 46 -24.30 43.33 -1.30
N LYS A 47 -24.13 43.20 -2.61
CA LYS A 47 -22.85 43.38 -3.31
C LYS A 47 -22.34 44.81 -3.21
N GLU A 48 -23.21 45.80 -3.37
CA GLU A 48 -22.85 47.21 -3.17
C GLU A 48 -22.38 47.46 -1.73
N ALA A 49 -23.12 46.96 -0.75
CA ALA A 49 -22.74 47.07 0.66
C ALA A 49 -21.41 46.35 0.96
N VAL A 50 -21.15 45.17 0.38
CA VAL A 50 -19.86 44.48 0.55
C VAL A 50 -18.70 45.25 -0.10
N LYS A 51 -18.89 45.82 -1.29
CA LYS A 51 -17.85 46.67 -1.92
C LYS A 51 -17.50 47.88 -1.06
N GLU A 52 -18.51 48.50 -0.45
CA GLU A 52 -18.30 49.63 0.45
C GLU A 52 -17.64 49.21 1.77
N ALA A 53 -17.96 48.03 2.28
CA ALA A 53 -17.25 47.44 3.42
C ALA A 53 -15.77 47.14 3.08
N GLU A 54 -15.49 46.61 1.89
CA GLU A 54 -14.14 46.30 1.42
C GLU A 54 -13.31 47.56 1.18
N ARG A 55 -13.92 48.63 0.66
CA ARG A 55 -13.27 49.94 0.55
C ARG A 55 -12.85 50.49 1.92
N CYS A 56 -13.70 50.33 2.93
CA CYS A 56 -13.47 50.88 4.26
C CYS A 56 -12.52 50.03 5.13
N ASP A 57 -12.56 48.71 4.98
CA ASP A 57 -11.84 47.76 5.85
C ASP A 57 -11.43 46.48 5.08
N PRO A 58 -10.48 46.59 4.13
CA PRO A 58 -10.10 45.48 3.25
C PRO A 58 -9.35 44.35 3.96
N ASN A 59 -8.71 44.64 5.09
CA ASN A 59 -7.88 43.67 5.83
C ASN A 59 -8.64 42.94 6.95
N SER A 60 -9.96 43.10 7.04
CA SER A 60 -10.77 42.38 8.02
C SER A 60 -11.23 41.02 7.48
N ILE A 61 -11.04 39.97 8.29
CA ILE A 61 -11.50 38.61 7.97
C ILE A 61 -13.02 38.55 7.72
N PHE A 62 -13.79 39.38 8.41
CA PHE A 62 -15.24 39.46 8.23
C PHE A 62 -15.64 40.14 6.92
N THR A 63 -14.83 41.09 6.44
CA THR A 63 -15.01 41.70 5.12
C THR A 63 -14.76 40.65 4.04
N LYS A 64 -13.65 39.92 4.13
CA LYS A 64 -13.33 38.82 3.20
C LYS A 64 -14.37 37.69 3.24
N PHE A 65 -14.92 37.39 4.42
CA PHE A 65 -16.04 36.46 4.54
C PHE A 65 -17.34 36.95 3.88
N SER A 66 -17.57 38.27 3.88
CA SER A 66 -18.72 38.86 3.18
C SER A 66 -18.53 38.84 1.67
N VAL A 67 -17.31 39.10 1.18
CA VAL A 67 -16.92 38.92 -0.23
C VAL A 67 -17.11 37.47 -0.67
N TYR A 68 -16.62 36.51 0.13
CA TYR A 68 -16.81 35.08 -0.07
C TYR A 68 -18.29 34.71 -0.22
N LYS A 69 -19.17 35.18 0.67
CA LYS A 69 -20.61 34.89 0.60
C LYS A 69 -21.25 35.38 -0.70
N ILE A 70 -20.88 36.58 -1.16
CA ILE A 70 -21.36 37.10 -2.45
C ILE A 70 -20.85 36.23 -3.59
N ALA A 71 -19.55 35.91 -3.61
CA ALA A 71 -18.95 35.09 -4.66
C ALA A 71 -19.61 33.70 -4.77
N VAL A 72 -19.89 33.04 -3.64
CA VAL A 72 -20.62 31.76 -3.64
C VAL A 72 -22.02 31.92 -4.22
N MET A 73 -22.76 32.97 -3.85
CA MET A 73 -24.10 33.22 -4.38
C MET A 73 -24.11 33.55 -5.88
N GLU A 74 -23.06 34.21 -6.37
CA GLU A 74 -22.85 34.49 -7.80
C GLU A 74 -22.30 33.30 -8.59
N LYS A 75 -22.04 32.16 -7.94
CA LYS A 75 -21.34 30.99 -8.50
C LYS A 75 -19.95 31.31 -9.08
N ASP A 76 -19.32 32.37 -8.58
CA ASP A 76 -17.97 32.76 -8.96
C ASP A 76 -16.97 31.98 -8.10
N THR A 77 -16.58 30.80 -8.61
CA THR A 77 -15.71 29.87 -7.89
C THR A 77 -14.31 30.46 -7.66
N ASP A 78 -13.76 31.17 -8.64
CA ASP A 78 -12.40 31.72 -8.55
C ASP A 78 -12.32 32.81 -7.46
N LYS A 79 -13.29 33.73 -7.45
CA LYS A 79 -13.36 34.75 -6.38
C LYS A 79 -13.64 34.14 -5.01
N ALA A 80 -14.47 33.09 -4.95
CA ALA A 80 -14.75 32.42 -3.68
C ALA A 80 -13.49 31.72 -3.12
N VAL A 81 -12.69 31.08 -3.97
CA VAL A 81 -11.39 30.50 -3.61
C VAL A 81 -10.41 31.57 -3.14
N GLU A 82 -10.29 32.67 -3.87
CA GLU A 82 -9.40 33.78 -3.51
C GLU A 82 -9.77 34.35 -2.13
N ALA A 83 -11.05 34.63 -1.89
CA ALA A 83 -11.53 35.12 -0.61
C ALA A 83 -11.25 34.16 0.55
N VAL A 84 -11.38 32.83 0.35
CA VAL A 84 -11.04 31.82 1.36
C VAL A 84 -9.54 31.80 1.66
N ILE A 85 -8.67 31.94 0.63
CA ILE A 85 -7.21 32.02 0.82
C ILE A 85 -6.84 33.26 1.63
N GLU A 86 -7.44 34.40 1.32
CA GLU A 86 -7.22 35.64 2.06
C GLU A 86 -7.71 35.56 3.50
N MET A 87 -8.92 35.00 3.72
CA MET A 87 -9.43 34.73 5.06
C MET A 87 -8.47 33.84 5.86
N GLY A 88 -7.90 32.83 5.22
CA GLY A 88 -6.88 31.99 5.80
C GLY A 88 -5.69 32.81 6.30
N LYS A 89 -5.03 33.55 5.40
CA LYS A 89 -3.86 34.38 5.73
C LYS A 89 -4.11 35.38 6.87
N LEU A 90 -5.35 35.89 6.95
CA LEU A 90 -5.78 36.80 8.02
C LEU A 90 -6.01 36.06 9.34
N ALA A 91 -6.45 34.80 9.31
CA ALA A 91 -6.62 33.97 10.51
C ALA A 91 -5.29 33.62 11.19
N GLU A 92 -4.17 33.57 10.45
CA GLU A 92 -2.82 33.33 11.00
C GLU A 92 -2.20 34.55 11.68
N LYS A 93 -2.63 35.77 11.31
CA LYS A 93 -2.06 37.01 11.82
C LYS A 93 -3.00 37.55 12.90
N PRO A 94 -2.69 37.41 14.20
CA PRO A 94 -3.48 38.09 15.23
C PRO A 94 -3.40 39.60 14.98
N SER A 95 -4.51 40.20 14.58
CA SER A 95 -4.58 41.61 14.23
C SER A 95 -4.23 42.48 15.44
N GLN A 96 -3.22 43.33 15.31
CA GLN A 96 -2.81 44.30 16.34
C GLN A 96 -3.81 45.47 16.53
N TYR A 97 -4.91 45.52 15.76
CA TYR A 97 -5.73 46.73 15.59
C TYR A 97 -7.25 46.52 15.62
N GLU A 98 -7.75 45.42 16.20
CA GLU A 98 -9.17 45.35 16.57
C GLU A 98 -9.34 45.67 18.06
N ASP A 99 -10.26 46.59 18.34
CA ASP A 99 -10.63 47.07 19.67
C ASP A 99 -10.81 45.91 20.64
N LYS A 100 -10.37 46.09 21.89
CA LYS A 100 -10.17 45.07 22.95
C LYS A 100 -11.48 44.46 23.49
N LEU A 101 -12.43 44.15 22.62
CA LEU A 101 -13.69 43.49 22.91
C LEU A 101 -13.70 42.10 22.27
N ARG A 102 -13.01 41.16 22.94
CA ARG A 102 -13.25 39.71 22.89
C ARG A 102 -13.51 39.13 21.49
N VAL A 103 -12.61 39.34 20.54
CA VAL A 103 -12.56 38.44 19.38
C VAL A 103 -11.95 37.15 19.91
N ASP A 104 -12.78 36.12 20.03
CA ASP A 104 -12.37 34.79 20.46
C ASP A 104 -11.23 34.31 19.56
N GLU A 105 -10.19 33.70 20.13
CA GLU A 105 -9.00 33.21 19.41
C GLU A 105 -9.39 32.26 18.26
N ASN A 106 -10.58 31.65 18.36
CA ASN A 106 -11.17 30.73 17.40
C ASN A 106 -12.07 31.39 16.32
N THR A 107 -12.10 32.72 16.20
CA THR A 107 -13.03 33.40 15.28
C THR A 107 -12.71 33.11 13.81
N GLY A 108 -11.43 33.12 13.44
CA GLY A 108 -11.02 32.87 12.05
C GLY A 108 -11.26 31.43 11.59
N THR A 109 -10.99 30.47 12.45
CA THR A 109 -11.24 29.04 12.24
C THR A 109 -12.74 28.73 12.16
N ASN A 110 -13.57 29.36 13.00
CA ASN A 110 -15.02 29.26 12.92
C ASN A 110 -15.57 29.81 11.59
N LEU A 111 -15.05 30.96 11.13
CA LEU A 111 -15.45 31.55 9.85
C LEU A 111 -15.05 30.67 8.66
N LEU A 112 -13.85 30.07 8.68
CA LEU A 112 -13.41 29.13 7.65
C LEU A 112 -14.23 27.83 7.67
N SER A 113 -14.62 27.33 8.85
CA SER A 113 -15.50 26.16 8.98
C SER A 113 -16.89 26.45 8.40
N LEU A 114 -17.43 27.64 8.68
CA LEU A 114 -18.67 28.10 8.09
C LEU A 114 -18.54 28.32 6.58
N ALA A 115 -17.39 28.81 6.11
CA ALA A 115 -17.12 28.91 4.68
C ALA A 115 -17.19 27.53 4.02
N ALA A 116 -16.50 26.52 4.56
CA ALA A 116 -16.57 25.15 4.06
C ALA A 116 -18.02 24.62 4.01
N GLN A 117 -18.81 24.83 5.08
CA GLN A 117 -20.21 24.42 5.11
C GLN A 117 -21.05 25.12 4.03
N ILE A 118 -20.96 26.44 3.92
CA ILE A 118 -21.70 27.23 2.91
C ILE A 118 -21.34 26.77 1.49
N ALA A 119 -20.06 26.48 1.22
CA ALA A 119 -19.63 26.01 -0.08
C ALA A 119 -20.27 24.65 -0.42
N LEU A 120 -20.32 23.73 0.55
CA LEU A 120 -20.98 22.43 0.37
C LEU A 120 -22.49 22.54 0.15
N GLU A 121 -23.17 23.40 0.91
CA GLU A 121 -24.62 23.68 0.75
C GLU A 121 -24.95 24.28 -0.63
N ASN A 122 -23.98 24.92 -1.29
CA ASN A 122 -24.13 25.52 -2.62
C ASN A 122 -23.46 24.72 -3.73
N GLU A 123 -23.13 23.44 -3.50
CA GLU A 123 -22.52 22.52 -4.49
C GLU A 123 -21.16 23.01 -5.04
N GLN A 124 -20.44 23.85 -4.31
CA GLN A 124 -19.11 24.38 -4.69
C GLN A 124 -17.99 23.60 -4.00
N GLU A 125 -17.84 22.33 -4.36
CA GLU A 125 -16.89 21.42 -3.71
C GLU A 125 -15.43 21.89 -3.76
N VAL A 126 -15.00 22.53 -4.85
CA VAL A 126 -13.63 23.06 -5.00
C VAL A 126 -13.32 24.08 -3.89
N VAL A 127 -14.27 24.97 -3.62
CA VAL A 127 -14.14 26.00 -2.60
C VAL A 127 -14.16 25.38 -1.20
N ALA A 128 -15.04 24.40 -0.98
CA ALA A 128 -15.11 23.64 0.27
C ALA A 128 -13.79 22.91 0.58
N ILE A 129 -13.21 22.23 -0.42
CA ILE A 129 -11.91 21.55 -0.29
C ILE A 129 -10.83 22.57 0.07
N LYS A 130 -10.82 23.76 -0.54
CA LYS A 130 -9.80 24.77 -0.22
C LYS A 130 -9.93 25.28 1.22
N ALA A 131 -11.15 25.55 1.68
CA ALA A 131 -11.40 25.97 3.06
C ALA A 131 -11.00 24.89 4.08
N LEU A 132 -11.36 23.63 3.81
CA LEU A 132 -11.01 22.49 4.67
C LEU A 132 -9.50 22.20 4.69
N LYS A 133 -8.80 22.34 3.56
CA LYS A 133 -7.33 22.23 3.50
C LYS A 133 -6.68 23.23 4.44
N TYR A 134 -7.09 24.49 4.35
CA TYR A 134 -6.59 25.56 5.22
C TYR A 134 -6.82 25.23 6.71
N LEU A 135 -8.04 24.81 7.05
CA LEU A 135 -8.36 24.37 8.41
C LEU A 135 -7.42 23.25 8.87
N SER A 136 -7.22 22.21 8.05
CA SER A 136 -6.37 21.07 8.43
C SER A 136 -4.89 21.39 8.61
N GLU A 137 -4.40 22.46 7.99
CA GLU A 137 -2.99 22.90 8.06
C GLU A 137 -2.72 23.82 9.24
N HIS A 138 -3.71 24.61 9.68
CA HIS A 138 -3.49 25.70 10.64
C HIS A 138 -4.27 25.58 11.95
N LEU A 139 -5.25 24.66 12.05
CA LEU A 139 -5.99 24.42 13.30
C LEU A 139 -5.10 23.87 14.41
N GLN A 140 -5.28 24.44 15.60
CA GLN A 140 -4.79 23.89 16.88
C GLN A 140 -5.85 23.02 17.56
N ASP A 141 -7.15 23.28 17.31
CA ASP A 141 -8.23 22.42 17.79
C ASP A 141 -8.21 21.08 17.05
N CYS A 142 -7.79 20.05 17.77
CA CYS A 142 -7.67 18.69 17.26
C CYS A 142 -9.00 18.12 16.76
N ARG A 143 -10.13 18.45 17.41
CA ARG A 143 -11.45 17.93 17.02
C ARG A 143 -11.86 18.45 15.66
N GLN A 144 -11.74 19.77 15.47
CA GLN A 144 -12.06 20.41 14.21
C GLN A 144 -11.08 19.97 13.11
N LEU A 145 -9.81 19.81 13.44
CA LEU A 145 -8.79 19.36 12.50
C LEU A 145 -9.11 17.98 11.94
N PHE A 146 -9.36 16.99 12.80
CA PHE A 146 -9.64 15.63 12.34
C PHE A 146 -11.00 15.54 11.64
N ALA A 147 -11.99 16.34 12.07
CA ALA A 147 -13.25 16.47 11.34
C ALA A 147 -13.04 17.02 9.92
N ALA A 148 -12.21 18.06 9.77
CA ALA A 148 -11.88 18.63 8.47
C ALA A 148 -11.16 17.62 7.56
N LEU A 149 -10.18 16.89 8.09
CA LEU A 149 -9.48 15.80 7.36
C LEU A 149 -10.44 14.68 6.94
N LYS A 150 -11.34 14.26 7.83
CA LYS A 150 -12.38 13.27 7.52
C LYS A 150 -13.29 13.74 6.38
N CYS A 151 -13.67 15.02 6.38
CA CYS A 151 -14.47 15.62 5.32
C CYS A 151 -13.70 15.67 4.00
N LEU A 152 -12.43 16.09 4.01
CA LEU A 152 -11.56 16.09 2.83
C LEU A 152 -11.46 14.71 2.19
N VAL A 153 -11.19 13.68 2.99
CA VAL A 153 -11.09 12.30 2.48
C VAL A 153 -12.42 11.83 1.88
N ARG A 154 -13.56 12.13 2.53
CA ARG A 154 -14.89 11.75 2.00
C ARG A 154 -15.22 12.45 0.68
N LEU A 155 -14.95 13.76 0.59
CA LEU A 155 -15.21 14.55 -0.62
C LEU A 155 -14.32 14.11 -1.78
N THR A 156 -13.04 13.83 -1.52
CA THR A 156 -12.15 13.32 -2.57
C THR A 156 -12.54 11.90 -2.97
N LEU A 157 -12.94 11.04 -2.02
CA LEU A 157 -13.40 9.68 -2.35
C LEU A 157 -14.65 9.69 -3.23
N SER A 158 -15.62 10.59 -2.99
CA SER A 158 -16.80 10.70 -3.86
C SER A 158 -16.45 11.12 -5.29
N LYS A 159 -15.42 11.94 -5.47
CA LYS A 159 -14.92 12.34 -6.80
C LYS A 159 -14.24 11.18 -7.53
N VAL A 160 -13.35 10.45 -6.85
CA VAL A 160 -12.65 9.31 -7.46
C VAL A 160 -13.62 8.23 -7.96
N VAL A 161 -14.74 8.01 -7.26
CA VAL A 161 -15.79 7.07 -7.70
C VAL A 161 -16.55 7.57 -8.93
N ALA A 162 -16.62 8.90 -9.14
CA ALA A 162 -17.37 9.53 -10.21
C ALA A 162 -16.53 9.84 -11.48
N GLU A 163 -15.19 9.83 -11.41
CA GLU A 163 -14.31 10.40 -12.44
C GLU A 163 -13.54 9.38 -13.32
N ASN A 164 -13.10 9.87 -14.50
CA ASN A 164 -12.27 9.16 -15.49
C ASN A 164 -10.80 9.01 -15.05
N GLU A 165 -10.09 8.08 -15.69
CA GLU A 165 -8.78 7.52 -15.31
C GLU A 165 -7.65 8.50 -14.95
N GLU A 166 -7.46 9.60 -15.70
CA GLU A 166 -6.34 10.53 -15.48
C GLU A 166 -6.50 11.44 -14.26
N LYS A 167 -7.72 11.92 -13.97
CA LYS A 167 -7.99 12.76 -12.78
C LYS A 167 -7.97 11.97 -11.48
N ARG A 168 -8.12 10.64 -11.56
CA ARG A 168 -8.06 9.75 -10.40
C ARG A 168 -6.71 9.79 -9.69
N ASP A 169 -5.59 9.95 -10.41
CA ASP A 169 -4.26 9.92 -9.75
C ASP A 169 -4.01 11.15 -8.85
N GLU A 170 -4.37 12.36 -9.30
CA GLU A 170 -4.25 13.59 -8.49
C GLU A 170 -5.10 13.53 -7.20
N ASP A 171 -6.31 12.98 -7.31
CA ASP A 171 -7.20 12.80 -6.18
C ASP A 171 -6.70 11.70 -5.22
N ILE A 172 -6.14 10.60 -5.74
CA ILE A 172 -5.48 9.57 -4.93
C ILE A 172 -4.28 10.16 -4.17
N ASN A 173 -3.46 10.96 -4.83
CA ASN A 173 -2.33 11.66 -4.22
C ASN A 173 -2.78 12.65 -3.14
N SER A 174 -3.90 13.33 -3.37
CA SER A 174 -4.53 14.20 -2.36
C SER A 174 -4.97 13.40 -1.14
N MET A 175 -5.59 12.22 -1.31
CA MET A 175 -5.97 11.36 -0.18
C MET A 175 -4.76 10.87 0.61
N LEU A 176 -3.68 10.44 -0.06
CA LEU A 176 -2.42 10.09 0.59
C LEU A 176 -1.88 11.26 1.42
N THR A 177 -1.93 12.48 0.88
CA THR A 177 -1.51 13.70 1.59
C THR A 177 -2.33 13.92 2.85
N TYR A 178 -3.66 13.80 2.79
CA TYR A 178 -4.52 14.00 3.95
C TYR A 178 -4.31 12.95 5.04
N LEU A 179 -4.15 11.68 4.66
CA LEU A 179 -3.88 10.60 5.62
C LEU A 179 -2.49 10.71 6.24
N THR A 180 -1.50 11.15 5.46
CA THR A 180 -0.15 11.44 5.95
C THR A 180 -0.16 12.60 6.94
N LEU A 181 -0.93 13.65 6.65
CA LEU A 181 -1.14 14.76 7.57
C LEU A 181 -1.85 14.29 8.85
N ALA A 182 -2.88 13.44 8.74
CA ALA A 182 -3.54 12.84 9.92
C ALA A 182 -2.55 12.05 10.79
N HIS A 183 -1.70 11.23 10.18
CA HIS A 183 -0.65 10.50 10.90
C HIS A 183 0.33 11.46 11.60
N LYS A 184 0.82 12.49 10.89
CA LYS A 184 1.72 13.50 11.46
C LYS A 184 1.08 14.17 12.68
N ARG A 185 -0.17 14.61 12.55
CA ARG A 185 -0.90 15.27 13.65
C ARG A 185 -1.13 14.33 14.83
N LEU A 186 -1.48 13.06 14.60
CA LEU A 186 -1.63 12.08 15.70
C LEU A 186 -0.32 11.81 16.46
N ALA A 187 0.84 12.00 15.82
CA ALA A 187 2.16 11.87 16.44
C ALA A 187 2.57 13.08 17.29
N GLU A 188 1.92 14.24 17.11
CA GLU A 188 2.22 15.46 17.87
C GLU A 188 1.79 15.34 19.34
N SER A 189 2.51 16.03 20.23
CA SER A 189 2.16 16.10 21.65
C SER A 189 1.07 17.14 21.87
N PHE A 190 -0.09 16.70 22.38
CA PHE A 190 -1.19 17.57 22.78
C PHE A 190 -1.41 17.49 24.29
N THR A 191 -1.97 18.54 24.88
CA THR A 191 -2.39 18.54 26.28
C THR A 191 -3.63 17.66 26.46
N GLU A 192 -3.72 16.92 27.56
CA GLU A 192 -4.89 16.05 27.83
C GLU A 192 -6.21 16.83 27.91
N GLU A 193 -6.15 18.12 28.26
CA GLU A 193 -7.29 19.03 28.28
C GLU A 193 -7.88 19.29 26.87
N THR A 194 -7.05 19.23 25.83
CA THR A 194 -7.45 19.53 24.44
C THR A 194 -7.70 18.27 23.62
N PHE A 195 -6.95 17.19 23.88
CA PHE A 195 -7.05 15.95 23.11
C PHE A 195 -6.72 14.72 23.97
N THR A 196 -7.76 14.00 24.39
CA THR A 196 -7.63 12.83 25.25
C THR A 196 -7.02 11.63 24.50
N GLY A 197 -6.37 10.73 25.25
CA GLY A 197 -5.85 9.48 24.70
C GLY A 197 -6.93 8.62 24.02
N GLU A 198 -8.14 8.56 24.57
CA GLU A 198 -9.27 7.86 23.96
C GLU A 198 -9.68 8.47 22.61
N MET A 199 -9.71 9.80 22.52
CA MET A 199 -10.04 10.48 21.27
C MET A 199 -8.97 10.21 20.20
N ARG A 200 -7.69 10.22 20.59
CA ARG A 200 -6.57 9.82 19.71
C ARG A 200 -6.77 8.43 19.13
N ILE A 201 -7.14 7.47 19.98
CA ILE A 201 -7.39 6.08 19.58
C ILE A 201 -8.57 6.01 18.60
N LEU A 202 -9.69 6.71 18.87
CA LEU A 202 -10.85 6.73 17.99
C LEU A 202 -10.52 7.33 16.60
N GLU A 203 -9.76 8.42 16.57
CA GLU A 203 -9.30 9.04 15.33
C GLU A 203 -8.37 8.11 14.55
N ALA A 204 -7.36 7.54 15.21
CA ALA A 204 -6.45 6.56 14.62
C ALA A 204 -7.19 5.34 14.04
N HIS A 205 -8.19 4.81 14.76
CA HIS A 205 -9.03 3.71 14.27
C HIS A 205 -9.81 4.07 13.02
N TRP A 206 -10.31 5.30 12.91
CA TRP A 206 -11.03 5.74 11.73
C TRP A 206 -10.07 5.82 10.53
N PHE A 207 -8.96 6.54 10.66
CA PHE A 207 -8.01 6.75 9.57
C PHE A 207 -7.35 5.44 9.12
N ARG A 208 -6.98 4.53 10.03
CA ARG A 208 -6.39 3.25 9.64
C ARG A 208 -7.36 2.39 8.81
N LYS A 209 -8.64 2.38 9.18
CA LYS A 209 -9.67 1.61 8.44
C LYS A 209 -9.89 2.19 7.05
N VAL A 210 -9.89 3.52 6.94
CA VAL A 210 -10.01 4.21 5.66
C VAL A 210 -8.79 3.93 4.78
N ALA A 211 -7.56 4.05 5.32
CA ALA A 211 -6.33 3.70 4.61
C ALA A 211 -6.35 2.25 4.09
N TRP A 212 -6.74 1.29 4.93
CA TRP A 212 -6.91 -0.11 4.52
C TRP A 212 -7.92 -0.27 3.37
N ASN A 213 -9.10 0.34 3.50
CA ASN A 213 -10.13 0.23 2.46
C ASN A 213 -9.66 0.83 1.12
N LEU A 214 -8.95 1.96 1.17
CA LEU A 214 -8.36 2.58 -0.02
C LEU A 214 -7.30 1.68 -0.65
N ALA A 215 -6.41 1.06 0.15
CA ALA A 215 -5.43 0.09 -0.35
C ALA A 215 -6.12 -1.06 -1.12
N VAL A 216 -7.22 -1.60 -0.59
CA VAL A 216 -7.96 -2.70 -1.22
C VAL A 216 -8.71 -2.24 -2.48
N GLN A 217 -9.12 -0.98 -2.56
CA GLN A 217 -9.81 -0.41 -3.74
C GLN A 217 -8.84 -0.12 -4.89
N PHE A 218 -7.62 0.34 -4.62
CA PHE A 218 -6.65 0.75 -5.64
C PHE A 218 -5.72 -0.37 -6.13
N ARG A 219 -6.27 -1.58 -6.38
CA ARG A 219 -5.48 -2.73 -6.87
C ARG A 219 -4.79 -2.49 -8.23
N GLY A 220 -5.33 -1.58 -9.04
CA GLY A 220 -4.75 -1.20 -10.33
C GLY A 220 -3.49 -0.33 -10.23
N CYS A 221 -3.14 0.16 -9.03
CA CYS A 221 -2.00 1.05 -8.81
C CYS A 221 -1.13 0.49 -7.65
N PRO A 222 -0.21 -0.46 -7.93
CA PRO A 222 0.56 -1.16 -6.90
C PRO A 222 1.28 -0.22 -5.92
N GLU A 223 2.01 0.79 -6.42
CA GLU A 223 2.74 1.74 -5.55
C GLU A 223 1.80 2.47 -4.56
N LYS A 224 0.63 2.92 -5.02
CA LYS A 224 -0.38 3.58 -4.17
C LYS A 224 -1.00 2.60 -3.17
N MET A 225 -1.28 1.37 -3.62
CA MET A 225 -1.80 0.30 -2.76
C MET A 225 -0.84 0.02 -1.59
N ARG A 226 0.46 -0.10 -1.86
CA ARG A 226 1.49 -0.22 -0.83
C ARG A 226 1.47 0.97 0.13
N ASP A 227 1.48 2.19 -0.38
CA ASP A 227 1.55 3.40 0.44
C ASP A 227 0.34 3.50 1.41
N PHE A 228 -0.86 3.11 0.95
CA PHE A 228 -2.04 3.05 1.82
C PHE A 228 -1.97 1.94 2.87
N PHE A 229 -1.44 0.75 2.54
CA PHE A 229 -1.18 -0.29 3.56
C PHE A 229 -0.18 0.18 4.62
N LEU A 230 0.89 0.85 4.20
CA LEU A 230 1.88 1.42 5.12
C LEU A 230 1.29 2.52 5.99
N LEU A 231 0.44 3.39 5.45
CA LEU A 231 -0.29 4.39 6.25
C LEU A 231 -1.24 3.73 7.24
N SER A 232 -1.99 2.71 6.82
CA SER A 232 -2.85 1.92 7.72
C SER A 232 -2.05 1.31 8.87
N PHE A 233 -0.89 0.73 8.57
CA PHE A 233 0.05 0.21 9.58
C PHE A 233 0.49 1.32 10.54
N LYS A 234 1.06 2.41 10.04
CA LYS A 234 1.55 3.53 10.87
C LYS A 234 0.46 4.12 11.77
N LEU A 235 -0.73 4.36 11.23
CA LEU A 235 -1.87 4.87 12.00
C LEU A 235 -2.34 3.89 13.08
N SER A 236 -2.22 2.59 12.84
CA SER A 236 -2.59 1.58 13.82
C SER A 236 -1.65 1.52 15.03
N GLN A 237 -0.44 2.09 14.94
CA GLN A 237 0.51 2.16 16.06
C GLN A 237 0.03 3.10 17.18
N PHE A 238 -0.94 3.98 16.89
CA PHE A 238 -1.61 4.81 17.91
C PHE A 238 -2.80 4.10 18.59
N CYS A 239 -3.13 2.88 18.16
CA CYS A 239 -4.20 2.08 18.76
C CYS A 239 -3.61 1.14 19.83
N PRO A 240 -4.41 0.69 20.82
CA PRO A 240 -4.00 -0.37 21.73
C PRO A 240 -3.62 -1.65 20.96
N SER A 241 -2.58 -2.35 21.42
CA SER A 241 -2.09 -3.59 20.81
C SER A 241 -3.00 -4.80 21.12
N ASP A 242 -4.28 -4.68 20.77
CA ASP A 242 -5.21 -5.79 20.83
C ASP A 242 -4.96 -6.78 19.68
N LYS A 243 -5.48 -8.01 19.82
CA LYS A 243 -5.29 -9.08 18.83
C LYS A 243 -5.75 -8.65 17.43
N ALA A 244 -6.83 -7.88 17.32
CA ALA A 244 -7.37 -7.43 16.04
C ALA A 244 -6.47 -6.39 15.36
N VAL A 245 -5.89 -5.45 16.11
CA VAL A 245 -4.93 -4.45 15.61
C VAL A 245 -3.63 -5.12 15.21
N LEU A 246 -3.11 -6.05 16.00
CA LEU A 246 -1.88 -6.80 15.65
C LEU A 246 -2.05 -7.63 14.37
N ILE A 247 -3.20 -8.30 14.19
CA ILE A 247 -3.54 -9.00 12.93
C ILE A 247 -3.59 -8.00 11.76
N ALA A 248 -4.19 -6.83 11.96
CA ALA A 248 -4.26 -5.80 10.93
C ALA A 248 -2.87 -5.26 10.57
N GLN A 249 -2.01 -5.00 11.55
CA GLN A 249 -0.63 -4.55 11.36
C GLN A 249 0.20 -5.56 10.56
N LYS A 250 0.21 -6.82 11.02
CA LYS A 250 0.83 -7.95 10.33
C LYS A 250 0.39 -8.00 8.87
N THR A 251 -0.92 -7.93 8.63
CA THR A 251 -1.47 -8.03 7.27
C THR A 251 -1.08 -6.84 6.41
N CYS A 252 -1.09 -5.61 6.96
CA CYS A 252 -0.64 -4.42 6.22
C CYS A 252 0.83 -4.56 5.77
N LEU A 253 1.71 -5.01 6.65
CA LEU A 253 3.13 -5.18 6.34
C LEU A 253 3.38 -6.30 5.33
N LEU A 254 2.68 -7.45 5.47
CA LEU A 254 2.75 -8.53 4.49
C LEU A 254 2.29 -8.08 3.10
N MET A 255 1.20 -7.31 3.03
CA MET A 255 0.69 -6.80 1.76
C MET A 255 1.64 -5.76 1.14
N ALA A 256 2.21 -4.86 1.94
CA ALA A 256 3.21 -3.91 1.46
C ALA A 256 4.45 -4.63 0.90
N ALA A 257 5.00 -5.61 1.64
CA ALA A 257 6.13 -6.42 1.20
C ALA A 257 5.82 -7.21 -0.09
N ALA A 258 4.61 -7.79 -0.20
CA ALA A 258 4.19 -8.50 -1.40
C ALA A 258 4.16 -7.58 -2.63
N VAL A 259 3.66 -6.35 -2.46
CA VAL A 259 3.62 -5.36 -3.53
C VAL A 259 5.03 -4.92 -3.93
N ASP A 260 5.92 -4.63 -2.97
CA ASP A 260 7.31 -4.27 -3.28
C ASP A 260 8.05 -5.38 -4.02
N LEU A 261 7.82 -6.65 -3.65
CA LEU A 261 8.35 -7.82 -4.38
C LEU A 261 7.78 -7.90 -5.80
N GLU A 262 6.47 -7.75 -5.95
CA GLU A 262 5.80 -7.82 -7.26
C GLU A 262 6.26 -6.72 -8.21
N VAL A 263 6.31 -5.47 -7.73
CA VAL A 263 6.83 -4.34 -8.51
C VAL A 263 8.33 -4.53 -8.78
N GLY A 264 9.09 -5.00 -7.79
CA GLY A 264 10.52 -5.29 -7.92
C GLY A 264 10.83 -6.36 -8.98
N ARG A 265 9.96 -7.36 -9.18
CA ARG A 265 10.09 -8.35 -10.28
C ARG A 265 9.97 -7.73 -11.67
N GLN A 266 9.13 -6.70 -11.81
CA GLN A 266 8.84 -6.05 -13.09
C GLN A 266 9.76 -4.85 -13.37
N GLU A 267 10.46 -4.37 -12.34
CA GLU A 267 11.31 -3.19 -12.43
C GLU A 267 12.56 -3.46 -13.27
N VAL A 268 12.75 -2.64 -14.30
CA VAL A 268 13.87 -2.77 -15.25
C VAL A 268 15.13 -2.11 -14.70
N THR A 269 14.96 -1.11 -13.83
CA THR A 269 16.07 -0.32 -13.30
C THR A 269 16.67 -1.00 -12.07
N PRO A 270 17.95 -1.44 -12.09
CA PRO A 270 18.53 -2.19 -10.96
C PRO A 270 18.53 -1.42 -9.64
N SER A 271 18.72 -0.10 -9.66
CA SER A 271 18.71 0.72 -8.44
C SER A 271 17.33 0.77 -7.78
N LYS A 272 16.26 0.94 -8.57
CA LYS A 272 14.88 0.98 -8.07
C LYS A 272 14.42 -0.42 -7.63
N GLN A 273 14.82 -1.46 -8.35
CA GLN A 273 14.62 -2.85 -7.91
C GLN A 273 15.29 -3.10 -6.55
N THR A 274 16.55 -2.69 -6.38
CA THR A 274 17.27 -2.84 -5.10
C THR A 274 16.57 -2.10 -3.96
N GLU A 275 16.07 -0.89 -4.22
CA GLU A 275 15.33 -0.10 -3.24
C GLU A 275 14.05 -0.82 -2.78
N LEU A 276 13.23 -1.30 -3.73
CA LEU A 276 11.99 -2.02 -3.45
C LEU A 276 12.24 -3.31 -2.66
N LEU A 277 13.23 -4.11 -3.06
CA LEU A 277 13.58 -5.34 -2.34
C LEU A 277 14.08 -5.05 -0.91
N THR A 278 14.82 -3.94 -0.73
CA THR A 278 15.28 -3.50 0.60
C THR A 278 14.10 -3.03 1.47
N GLN A 279 13.15 -2.29 0.89
CA GLN A 279 11.91 -1.88 1.57
C GLN A 279 11.08 -3.11 1.98
N ALA A 280 10.94 -4.10 1.09
CA ALA A 280 10.27 -5.36 1.40
C ALA A 280 10.90 -6.04 2.63
N LEU A 281 12.24 -6.14 2.71
CA LEU A 281 12.93 -6.69 3.87
C LEU A 281 12.65 -5.92 5.16
N GLN A 282 12.59 -4.59 5.12
CA GLN A 282 12.24 -3.77 6.28
C GLN A 282 10.80 -4.05 6.76
N HIS A 283 9.86 -4.17 5.82
CA HIS A 283 8.46 -4.50 6.13
C HIS A 283 8.33 -5.90 6.71
N LEU A 284 9.07 -6.89 6.18
CA LEU A 284 9.11 -8.25 6.68
C LEU A 284 9.69 -8.33 8.10
N GLN A 285 10.75 -7.59 8.38
CA GLN A 285 11.36 -7.53 9.71
C GLN A 285 10.38 -6.97 10.75
N ALA A 286 9.74 -5.85 10.46
CA ALA A 286 8.69 -5.30 11.32
C ALA A 286 7.51 -6.29 11.48
N CYS A 287 7.16 -7.02 10.42
CA CYS A 287 6.09 -8.01 10.48
C CYS A 287 6.45 -9.20 11.37
N LYS A 288 7.71 -9.66 11.37
CA LYS A 288 8.19 -10.73 12.25
C LYS A 288 8.07 -10.35 13.72
N GLU A 289 8.46 -9.12 14.07
CA GLU A 289 8.35 -8.63 15.46
C GLU A 289 6.90 -8.68 15.96
N ILE A 290 5.96 -8.24 15.13
CA ILE A 290 4.52 -8.27 15.43
C ILE A 290 4.01 -9.72 15.48
N TRP A 291 4.51 -10.57 14.58
CA TRP A 291 4.14 -11.99 14.52
C TRP A 291 4.54 -12.74 15.78
N GLU A 292 5.74 -12.50 16.31
CA GLU A 292 6.21 -13.12 17.56
C GLU A 292 5.34 -12.71 18.76
N VAL A 293 4.94 -11.43 18.85
CA VAL A 293 3.98 -10.98 19.87
C VAL A 293 2.61 -11.64 19.66
N LEU A 294 2.15 -11.74 18.41
CA LEU A 294 0.84 -12.29 18.09
C LEU A 294 0.76 -13.79 18.43
N LYS A 295 1.82 -14.58 18.20
CA LYS A 295 1.91 -15.99 18.60
C LYS A 295 1.63 -16.22 20.08
N LEU A 296 1.96 -15.26 20.95
CA LEU A 296 1.68 -15.34 22.39
C LEU A 296 0.19 -15.22 22.74
N THR A 297 -0.65 -14.74 21.81
CA THR A 297 -2.07 -14.43 22.04
C THR A 297 -3.05 -15.54 21.65
N GLY A 298 -2.57 -16.66 21.12
CA GLY A 298 -3.41 -17.81 20.77
C GLY A 298 -2.79 -18.77 19.77
N ASP A 299 -3.59 -19.73 19.31
CA ASP A 299 -3.17 -20.71 18.30
C ASP A 299 -3.30 -20.14 16.87
N PHE A 300 -2.20 -20.26 16.11
CA PHE A 300 -2.08 -19.83 14.72
C PHE A 300 -1.54 -20.95 13.81
N ALA A 301 -1.67 -22.22 14.20
CA ALA A 301 -1.12 -23.35 13.45
C ALA A 301 -1.53 -23.44 11.96
N LYS A 302 -2.64 -22.79 11.57
CA LYS A 302 -3.13 -22.74 10.17
C LYS A 302 -2.87 -21.41 9.46
N ASP A 303 -2.30 -20.42 10.14
CA ASP A 303 -2.04 -19.12 9.53
C ASP A 303 -0.78 -19.22 8.65
N PRO A 304 -0.84 -18.85 7.35
CA PRO A 304 0.27 -19.01 6.42
C PRO A 304 1.41 -17.99 6.63
N THR A 305 1.32 -17.11 7.63
CA THR A 305 2.27 -15.99 7.83
C THR A 305 3.71 -16.45 7.92
N GLU A 306 4.00 -17.51 8.67
CA GLU A 306 5.38 -17.98 8.84
C GLU A 306 5.97 -18.45 7.51
N THR A 307 5.18 -19.16 6.71
CA THR A 307 5.56 -19.58 5.35
C THR A 307 5.72 -18.38 4.42
N LEU A 308 4.80 -17.41 4.44
CA LEU A 308 4.89 -16.21 3.60
C LEU A 308 6.10 -15.36 3.96
N LEU A 309 6.38 -15.14 5.24
CA LEU A 309 7.55 -14.41 5.71
C LEU A 309 8.84 -15.07 5.22
N LEU A 310 8.94 -16.40 5.32
CA LEU A 310 10.08 -17.14 4.81
C LEU A 310 10.25 -16.98 3.30
N LEU A 311 9.19 -17.20 2.52
CA LEU A 311 9.26 -17.14 1.07
C LEU A 311 9.60 -15.74 0.56
N TYR A 312 8.97 -14.70 1.14
CA TYR A 312 9.21 -13.31 0.76
C TYR A 312 10.62 -12.85 1.15
N GLU A 313 11.11 -13.25 2.32
CA GLU A 313 12.46 -12.93 2.74
C GLU A 313 13.51 -13.65 1.88
N PHE A 314 13.28 -14.93 1.58
CA PHE A 314 14.14 -15.69 0.68
C PHE A 314 14.25 -15.04 -0.69
N GLU A 315 13.10 -14.65 -1.27
CA GLU A 315 13.07 -13.96 -2.56
C GLU A 315 13.86 -12.65 -2.52
N ALA A 316 13.58 -11.77 -1.55
CA ALA A 316 14.26 -10.47 -1.48
C ALA A 316 15.76 -10.64 -1.26
N ARG A 317 16.18 -11.48 -0.31
CA ARG A 317 17.60 -11.72 -0.01
C ARG A 317 18.35 -12.35 -1.16
N SER A 318 17.75 -13.33 -1.85
CA SER A 318 18.38 -13.98 -3.01
C SER A 318 18.57 -13.00 -4.16
N LYS A 319 17.59 -12.15 -4.46
CA LYS A 319 17.69 -11.16 -5.53
C LYS A 319 18.64 -10.00 -5.18
N LEU A 320 18.83 -9.71 -3.90
CA LEU A 320 19.80 -8.73 -3.40
C LEU A 320 21.23 -9.27 -3.26
N ASN A 321 21.47 -10.56 -3.53
CA ASN A 321 22.74 -11.23 -3.22
C ASN A 321 23.18 -11.09 -1.76
N ASP A 322 22.23 -11.16 -0.82
CA ASP A 322 22.49 -10.98 0.61
C ASP A 322 23.39 -12.12 1.16
N PRO A 323 24.54 -11.81 1.80
CA PRO A 323 25.45 -12.83 2.34
C PRO A 323 24.82 -13.70 3.43
N THR A 324 23.78 -13.21 4.11
CA THR A 324 23.10 -13.92 5.19
C THR A 324 22.07 -14.94 4.72
N LEU A 325 21.83 -15.05 3.40
CA LEU A 325 20.89 -16.00 2.80
C LEU A 325 21.17 -17.45 3.21
N HIS A 326 22.45 -17.84 3.26
CA HIS A 326 22.84 -19.21 3.63
C HIS A 326 22.48 -19.52 5.09
N ASN A 327 22.69 -18.57 6.00
CA ASN A 327 22.34 -18.71 7.42
C ASN A 327 20.82 -18.81 7.61
N LEU A 328 20.04 -18.03 6.84
CA LEU A 328 18.58 -18.16 6.82
C LEU A 328 18.19 -19.59 6.44
N MET A 329 18.80 -20.12 5.37
CA MET A 329 18.48 -21.47 4.89
C MET A 329 18.90 -22.56 5.87
N GLU A 330 20.03 -22.42 6.58
CA GLU A 330 20.40 -23.35 7.64
C GLU A 330 19.31 -23.48 8.70
N SER A 331 18.77 -22.35 9.18
CA SER A 331 17.66 -22.37 10.15
C SER A 331 16.39 -23.03 9.61
N VAL A 332 16.15 -22.93 8.29
CA VAL A 332 15.00 -23.56 7.62
C VAL A 332 15.20 -25.07 7.57
N TRP A 333 16.40 -25.56 7.23
CA TRP A 333 16.68 -26.99 7.14
C TRP A 333 16.54 -27.76 8.45
N GLU A 334 16.69 -27.07 9.58
CA GLU A 334 16.51 -27.64 10.91
C GLU A 334 15.04 -27.77 11.32
N GLN A 335 14.10 -27.15 10.58
CA GLN A 335 12.69 -27.18 10.92
C GLN A 335 12.02 -28.51 10.53
N PRO A 336 11.35 -29.20 11.47
CA PRO A 336 10.77 -30.53 11.22
C PRO A 336 9.47 -30.52 10.39
N GLN A 337 8.84 -29.37 10.13
CA GLN A 337 7.46 -29.25 9.60
C GLN A 337 7.37 -28.43 8.30
N ILE A 338 8.38 -28.49 7.42
CA ILE A 338 8.32 -27.75 6.15
C ILE A 338 7.47 -28.47 5.12
N GLU A 339 6.50 -27.76 4.57
CA GLU A 339 5.69 -28.25 3.46
C GLU A 339 6.49 -28.39 2.16
N VAL A 340 6.20 -29.44 1.40
CA VAL A 340 6.87 -29.72 0.12
C VAL A 340 6.72 -28.57 -0.87
N LYS A 341 5.54 -27.93 -0.91
CA LYS A 341 5.26 -26.79 -1.77
C LYS A 341 6.17 -25.60 -1.46
N THR A 342 6.49 -25.36 -0.19
CA THR A 342 7.41 -24.29 0.23
C THR A 342 8.81 -24.52 -0.33
N LEU A 343 9.30 -25.77 -0.27
CA LEU A 343 10.59 -26.14 -0.84
C LEU A 343 10.64 -26.01 -2.36
N GLU A 344 9.56 -26.38 -3.06
CA GLU A 344 9.42 -26.22 -4.51
C GLU A 344 9.46 -24.73 -4.92
N ILE A 345 8.81 -23.85 -4.14
CA ILE A 345 8.87 -22.40 -4.37
C ILE A 345 10.28 -21.86 -4.11
N ILE A 346 10.93 -22.25 -3.01
CA ILE A 346 12.32 -21.87 -2.70
C ILE A 346 13.26 -22.29 -3.83
N ALA A 347 13.12 -23.52 -4.33
CA ALA A 347 13.92 -24.02 -5.45
C ALA A 347 13.73 -23.18 -6.71
N SER A 348 12.49 -22.77 -6.99
CA SER A 348 12.16 -21.93 -8.14
C SER A 348 12.76 -20.52 -8.00
N LEU A 349 12.55 -19.88 -6.85
CA LEU A 349 13.08 -18.55 -6.53
C LEU A 349 14.62 -18.50 -6.55
N ALA A 350 15.28 -19.59 -6.13
CA ALA A 350 16.74 -19.69 -6.12
C ALA A 350 17.38 -19.57 -7.51
N MET A 351 16.61 -19.85 -8.56
CA MET A 351 17.06 -19.84 -9.96
C MET A 351 16.39 -18.73 -10.78
N GLU A 352 15.51 -17.93 -10.16
CA GLU A 352 14.80 -16.84 -10.82
C GLU A 352 15.68 -15.59 -10.88
N SER A 353 15.94 -15.09 -12.09
CA SER A 353 16.73 -13.87 -12.29
C SER A 353 16.22 -12.70 -11.44
N PRO A 354 17.09 -11.91 -10.79
CA PRO A 354 18.56 -11.93 -10.84
C PRO A 354 19.25 -12.98 -9.95
N ALA A 355 18.50 -13.76 -9.16
CA ALA A 355 19.07 -14.77 -8.29
C ALA A 355 19.65 -15.96 -9.08
N TRP A 356 20.76 -16.51 -8.58
CA TRP A 356 21.36 -17.72 -9.13
C TRP A 356 22.07 -18.53 -8.03
N TYR A 357 21.32 -19.42 -7.39
CA TYR A 357 21.80 -20.28 -6.31
C TYR A 357 21.53 -21.77 -6.60
N PRO A 358 22.25 -22.40 -7.57
CA PRO A 358 22.06 -23.81 -7.92
C PRO A 358 22.22 -24.76 -6.73
N VAL A 359 23.14 -24.48 -5.80
CA VAL A 359 23.37 -25.32 -4.63
C VAL A 359 22.17 -25.32 -3.69
N LEU A 360 21.56 -24.15 -3.45
CA LEU A 360 20.36 -24.03 -2.62
C LEU A 360 19.16 -24.66 -3.32
N CYS A 361 19.00 -24.44 -4.63
CA CYS A 361 17.97 -25.07 -5.45
C CYS A 361 18.05 -26.61 -5.35
N LYS A 362 19.24 -27.17 -5.55
CA LYS A 362 19.50 -28.62 -5.45
C LYS A 362 19.14 -29.17 -4.08
N LYS A 363 19.54 -28.49 -3.01
CA LYS A 363 19.24 -28.89 -1.63
C LYS A 363 17.74 -28.85 -1.34
N ALA A 364 17.03 -27.81 -1.78
CA ALA A 364 15.58 -27.69 -1.62
C ALA A 364 14.82 -28.80 -2.35
N LEU A 365 15.18 -29.09 -3.61
CA LEU A 365 14.58 -30.17 -4.42
C LEU A 365 14.83 -31.55 -3.80
N LYS A 366 16.05 -31.83 -3.32
CA LYS A 366 16.34 -33.08 -2.59
C LYS A 366 15.44 -33.26 -1.36
N SER A 367 15.32 -32.20 -0.54
CA SER A 367 14.45 -32.23 0.64
C SER A 367 12.98 -32.45 0.24
N ALA A 368 12.52 -31.80 -0.83
CA ALA A 368 11.17 -31.99 -1.37
C ALA A 368 10.91 -33.43 -1.82
N LEU A 369 11.85 -34.04 -2.56
CA LEU A 369 11.76 -35.45 -2.98
C LEU A 369 11.70 -36.41 -1.80
N ASN A 370 12.53 -36.19 -0.78
CA ASN A 370 12.55 -37.01 0.43
C ASN A 370 11.21 -36.94 1.18
N LEU A 371 10.55 -35.78 1.18
CA LEU A 371 9.22 -35.64 1.77
C LEU A 371 8.13 -36.29 0.91
N HIS A 372 8.17 -36.15 -0.42
CA HIS A 372 7.26 -36.87 -1.32
C HIS A 372 7.30 -38.38 -1.11
N ARG A 373 8.49 -38.97 -0.85
CA ARG A 373 8.62 -40.42 -0.54
C ARG A 373 8.00 -40.84 0.78
N LYS A 374 7.99 -39.95 1.78
CA LYS A 374 7.44 -40.25 3.10
C LYS A 374 5.91 -40.15 3.14
N GLN A 375 5.28 -39.64 2.09
CA GLN A 375 3.83 -39.59 1.99
C GLN A 375 3.26 -41.00 1.81
N THR A 376 2.09 -41.25 2.39
CA THR A 376 1.41 -42.55 2.32
C THR A 376 1.01 -42.95 0.90
N VAL A 377 0.79 -41.95 0.03
CA VAL A 377 0.54 -42.12 -1.41
C VAL A 377 1.45 -41.15 -2.14
N ILE A 378 2.30 -41.67 -3.02
CA ILE A 378 3.21 -40.85 -3.82
C ILE A 378 2.44 -40.22 -4.97
N ASP A 379 2.38 -38.89 -5.01
CA ASP A 379 1.91 -38.14 -6.19
C ASP A 379 2.99 -38.22 -7.29
N ALA A 380 2.88 -39.23 -8.15
CA ALA A 380 3.86 -39.52 -9.19
C ALA A 380 4.12 -38.32 -10.11
N VAL A 381 3.11 -37.47 -10.36
CA VAL A 381 3.24 -36.31 -11.24
C VAL A 381 4.06 -35.20 -10.59
N LYS A 382 3.84 -34.92 -9.30
CA LYS A 382 4.66 -33.93 -8.58
C LYS A 382 6.07 -34.44 -8.35
N PHE A 383 6.19 -35.71 -7.98
CA PHE A 383 7.49 -36.37 -7.82
C PHE A 383 8.30 -36.28 -9.11
N SER A 384 7.69 -36.61 -10.26
CA SER A 384 8.37 -36.59 -11.55
C SER A 384 8.88 -35.20 -11.92
N LYS A 385 8.07 -34.14 -11.72
CA LYS A 385 8.49 -32.74 -11.98
C LYS A 385 9.64 -32.29 -11.09
N CYS A 386 9.62 -32.66 -9.81
CA CYS A 386 10.68 -32.32 -8.86
C CYS A 386 11.99 -33.03 -9.24
N LEU A 387 11.90 -34.32 -9.59
CA LEU A 387 13.05 -35.13 -10.01
C LEU A 387 13.64 -34.64 -11.34
N HIS A 388 12.79 -34.34 -12.32
CA HIS A 388 13.17 -33.74 -13.60
C HIS A 388 14.03 -32.49 -13.38
N SER A 389 13.53 -31.57 -12.54
CA SER A 389 14.24 -30.32 -12.23
C SER A 389 15.59 -30.58 -11.58
N LEU A 390 15.66 -31.55 -10.66
CA LEU A 390 16.90 -31.93 -9.97
C LEU A 390 17.93 -32.56 -10.92
N ILE A 391 17.49 -33.44 -11.83
CA ILE A 391 18.33 -34.07 -12.85
C ILE A 391 18.81 -33.01 -13.83
N ASN A 392 17.94 -32.13 -14.33
CA ASN A 392 18.31 -31.08 -15.28
C ASN A 392 19.32 -30.08 -14.67
N LEU A 393 19.20 -29.80 -13.36
CA LEU A 393 20.16 -28.98 -12.62
C LEU A 393 21.52 -29.67 -12.44
N SER A 394 21.53 -30.99 -12.24
CA SER A 394 22.74 -31.77 -11.94
C SER A 394 23.45 -32.26 -13.20
N LEU A 395 22.70 -32.45 -14.29
CA LEU A 395 23.18 -32.73 -15.65
C LEU A 395 22.64 -31.66 -16.60
N PRO A 396 23.23 -30.46 -16.68
CA PRO A 396 22.80 -29.47 -17.67
C PRO A 396 23.17 -29.92 -19.09
N THR A 397 22.33 -29.58 -20.06
CA THR A 397 22.55 -29.97 -21.47
C THR A 397 23.81 -29.31 -22.02
N GLY A 398 24.73 -30.10 -22.59
CA GLY A 398 25.95 -29.61 -23.25
C GLY A 398 27.20 -29.58 -22.37
N LEU A 399 27.12 -29.96 -21.09
CA LEU A 399 28.30 -30.15 -20.25
C LEU A 399 28.92 -31.53 -20.49
N THR A 400 30.21 -31.54 -20.85
CA THR A 400 30.95 -32.73 -21.24
C THR A 400 32.02 -33.16 -20.23
N ASP A 401 32.21 -32.45 -19.11
CA ASP A 401 33.22 -32.85 -18.13
C ASP A 401 32.61 -32.83 -16.72
N LEU A 402 31.79 -33.84 -16.43
CA LEU A 402 31.17 -34.03 -15.12
C LEU A 402 32.02 -34.99 -14.28
N ASP A 403 32.24 -34.60 -13.02
CA ASP A 403 32.88 -35.43 -12.01
C ASP A 403 32.11 -36.75 -11.84
N ALA A 404 32.85 -37.85 -11.62
CA ALA A 404 32.29 -39.16 -11.32
C ALA A 404 31.34 -39.13 -10.12
N CYS A 405 31.61 -38.28 -9.11
CA CYS A 405 30.72 -38.10 -7.97
C CYS A 405 29.34 -37.55 -8.38
N VAL A 406 29.30 -36.62 -9.34
CA VAL A 406 28.05 -36.04 -9.84
C VAL A 406 27.30 -37.05 -10.70
N LEU A 407 28.00 -37.83 -11.52
CA LEU A 407 27.39 -38.90 -12.31
C LEU A 407 26.78 -39.98 -11.42
N GLN A 408 27.45 -40.37 -10.33
CA GLN A 408 26.91 -41.33 -9.37
C GLN A 408 25.66 -40.78 -8.67
N GLU A 409 25.71 -39.54 -8.21
CA GLU A 409 24.56 -38.90 -7.58
C GLU A 409 23.36 -38.82 -8.53
N VAL A 410 23.59 -38.55 -9.81
CA VAL A 410 22.52 -38.49 -10.80
C VAL A 410 22.00 -39.87 -11.15
N TRP A 411 22.87 -40.88 -11.21
CA TRP A 411 22.47 -42.28 -11.33
C TRP A 411 21.45 -42.65 -10.26
N ASP A 412 21.71 -42.27 -9.01
CA ASP A 412 20.78 -42.53 -7.89
C ASP A 412 19.40 -41.90 -8.13
N TYR A 413 19.33 -40.69 -8.72
CA TYR A 413 18.05 -40.08 -9.11
C TYR A 413 17.30 -40.86 -10.19
N PHE A 414 18.00 -41.44 -11.16
CA PHE A 414 17.37 -42.28 -12.17
C PHE A 414 16.85 -43.59 -11.59
N GLU A 415 17.60 -44.22 -10.68
CA GLU A 415 17.13 -45.40 -9.94
C GLU A 415 15.89 -45.08 -9.08
N ASP A 416 15.91 -43.91 -8.43
CA ASP A 416 14.75 -43.41 -7.70
C ASP A 416 13.53 -43.26 -8.61
N ALA A 417 13.69 -42.69 -9.82
CA ALA A 417 12.64 -42.62 -10.83
C ALA A 417 12.12 -44.02 -11.19
N LEU A 418 13.01 -44.98 -11.50
CA LEU A 418 12.63 -46.34 -11.86
C LEU A 418 11.84 -47.03 -10.75
N SER A 419 12.20 -46.81 -9.48
CA SER A 419 11.49 -47.39 -8.34
C SER A 419 10.03 -46.93 -8.29
N VAL A 420 9.78 -45.64 -8.56
CA VAL A 420 8.42 -45.08 -8.57
C VAL A 420 7.68 -45.52 -9.83
N VAL A 421 8.29 -45.41 -11.02
CA VAL A 421 7.70 -45.85 -12.29
C VAL A 421 7.27 -47.32 -12.23
N SER A 422 8.05 -48.19 -11.58
CA SER A 422 7.72 -49.61 -11.42
C SER A 422 6.57 -49.86 -10.43
N SER A 423 6.27 -48.89 -9.56
CA SER A 423 5.29 -49.02 -8.48
C SER A 423 3.91 -48.43 -8.83
N THR A 424 3.81 -47.61 -9.87
CA THR A 424 2.57 -46.94 -10.25
C THR A 424 2.48 -46.66 -11.75
N ASP A 425 1.29 -46.85 -12.32
CA ASP A 425 0.96 -46.48 -13.71
C ASP A 425 0.66 -44.99 -13.86
N SER A 426 0.63 -44.22 -12.77
CA SER A 426 0.32 -42.78 -12.79
C SER A 426 1.51 -41.90 -13.16
N TYR A 427 2.69 -42.49 -13.42
CA TYR A 427 3.88 -41.73 -13.79
C TYR A 427 3.76 -41.23 -15.24
N PRO A 428 4.01 -39.94 -15.54
CA PRO A 428 3.81 -39.40 -16.88
C PRO A 428 4.67 -40.10 -17.95
N GLU A 429 4.04 -40.66 -18.99
CA GLU A 429 4.73 -41.38 -20.07
C GLU A 429 5.80 -40.52 -20.77
N MET A 430 5.52 -39.23 -20.98
CA MET A 430 6.48 -38.28 -21.56
C MET A 430 7.73 -38.08 -20.69
N GLU A 431 7.59 -38.21 -19.37
CA GLU A 431 8.73 -38.11 -18.45
C GLU A 431 9.56 -39.40 -18.45
N ILE A 432 8.92 -40.57 -18.57
CA ILE A 432 9.63 -41.84 -18.77
C ILE A 432 10.46 -41.77 -20.06
N LEU A 433 9.87 -41.26 -21.14
CA LEU A 433 10.58 -41.06 -22.40
C LEU A 433 11.76 -40.08 -22.25
N TRP A 434 11.55 -38.99 -21.51
CA TRP A 434 12.61 -38.02 -21.25
C TRP A 434 13.77 -38.64 -20.47
N LEU A 435 13.48 -39.39 -19.39
CA LEU A 435 14.47 -40.11 -18.59
C LEU A 435 15.23 -41.15 -19.43
N MET A 436 14.51 -41.97 -20.21
CA MET A 436 15.09 -42.93 -21.13
C MET A 436 16.09 -42.26 -22.08
N THR A 437 15.66 -41.20 -22.75
CA THR A 437 16.48 -40.45 -23.71
C THR A 437 17.70 -39.80 -23.02
N ARG A 438 17.50 -39.26 -21.81
CA ARG A 438 18.57 -38.59 -21.06
C ARG A 438 19.62 -39.57 -20.56
N ALA A 439 19.21 -40.74 -20.07
CA ALA A 439 20.12 -41.82 -19.67
C ALA A 439 20.91 -42.35 -20.87
N TRP A 440 20.24 -42.59 -22.01
CA TRP A 440 20.89 -43.02 -23.24
C TRP A 440 21.92 -42.02 -23.74
N ASN A 441 21.56 -40.74 -23.84
CA ASN A 441 22.47 -39.68 -24.28
C ASN A 441 23.67 -39.53 -23.34
N THR A 442 23.47 -39.69 -22.03
CA THR A 442 24.57 -39.73 -21.05
C THR A 442 25.50 -40.91 -21.33
N GLY A 443 24.97 -42.09 -21.65
CA GLY A 443 25.76 -43.26 -22.02
C GLY A 443 26.55 -43.08 -23.31
N ILE A 444 25.93 -42.53 -24.35
CA ILE A 444 26.62 -42.15 -25.60
C ILE A 444 27.75 -41.16 -25.31
N PHE A 445 27.51 -40.19 -24.43
CA PHE A 445 28.54 -39.25 -24.03
C PHE A 445 29.73 -39.97 -23.35
N GLN A 446 29.49 -40.85 -22.38
CA GLN A 446 30.56 -41.64 -21.73
C GLN A 446 31.34 -42.47 -22.76
N TYR A 447 30.66 -43.01 -23.77
CA TYR A 447 31.29 -43.73 -24.86
C TYR A 447 32.27 -42.84 -25.65
N THR A 448 31.87 -41.61 -25.98
CA THR A 448 32.73 -40.67 -26.73
C THR A 448 34.01 -40.29 -25.98
N ILE A 449 33.99 -40.29 -24.64
CA ILE A 449 35.18 -40.06 -23.80
C ILE A 449 35.90 -41.36 -23.39
N SER A 450 35.65 -42.47 -24.11
CA SER A 450 36.28 -43.78 -23.91
C SER A 450 36.02 -44.44 -22.54
N LYS A 451 34.97 -44.02 -21.82
CA LYS A 451 34.50 -44.65 -20.58
C LYS A 451 33.46 -45.72 -20.89
N TYR A 452 33.91 -46.83 -21.49
CA TYR A 452 33.02 -47.84 -22.07
C TYR A 452 32.15 -48.58 -21.04
N LYS A 453 32.66 -48.82 -19.83
CA LYS A 453 31.89 -49.50 -18.78
C LYS A 453 30.75 -48.64 -18.28
N GLU A 454 31.02 -47.37 -18.05
CA GLU A 454 30.05 -46.37 -17.65
C GLU A 454 29.03 -46.16 -18.77
N ALA A 455 29.48 -46.14 -20.03
CA ALA A 455 28.60 -46.05 -21.19
C ALA A 455 27.60 -47.20 -21.25
N GLU A 456 28.06 -48.44 -21.07
CA GLU A 456 27.20 -49.63 -21.04
C GLU A 456 26.16 -49.55 -19.90
N GLN A 457 26.59 -49.13 -18.70
CA GLN A 457 25.69 -48.95 -17.56
C GLN A 457 24.60 -47.92 -17.86
N TRP A 458 24.95 -46.73 -18.35
CA TRP A 458 23.99 -45.67 -18.67
C TRP A 458 23.04 -46.03 -19.82
N CYS A 459 23.54 -46.68 -20.87
CA CYS A 459 22.68 -47.18 -21.95
C CYS A 459 21.73 -48.26 -21.44
N GLY A 460 22.22 -49.20 -20.60
CA GLY A 460 21.42 -50.23 -19.95
C GLY A 460 20.33 -49.64 -19.05
N LEU A 461 20.63 -48.55 -18.33
CA LEU A 461 19.64 -47.80 -17.55
C LEU A 461 18.53 -47.22 -18.43
N GLY A 462 18.90 -46.63 -19.59
CA GLY A 462 17.92 -46.20 -20.60
C GLY A 462 17.00 -47.33 -21.05
N MET A 463 17.56 -48.51 -21.35
CA MET A 463 16.77 -49.69 -21.75
C MET A 463 15.81 -50.18 -20.66
N ARG A 464 16.10 -49.96 -19.38
CA ARG A 464 15.16 -50.28 -18.29
C ARG A 464 13.90 -49.41 -18.37
N PHE A 465 14.03 -48.11 -18.67
CA PHE A 465 12.88 -47.22 -18.86
C PHE A 465 12.04 -47.56 -20.11
N LEU A 466 12.67 -48.05 -21.18
CA LEU A 466 11.97 -48.45 -22.42
C LEU A 466 10.86 -49.48 -22.13
N ASN A 467 11.09 -50.39 -21.17
CA ASN A 467 10.10 -51.40 -20.77
C ASN A 467 8.85 -50.83 -20.10
N HIS A 468 8.92 -49.59 -19.60
CA HIS A 468 7.82 -48.89 -18.94
C HIS A 468 7.09 -47.90 -19.87
N LEU A 469 7.52 -47.76 -21.13
CA LEU A 469 6.74 -47.02 -22.12
C LEU A 469 5.49 -47.80 -22.53
N GLY A 470 4.37 -47.10 -22.69
CA GLY A 470 3.09 -47.67 -23.09
C GLY A 470 2.87 -47.50 -24.60
N SER A 471 2.20 -46.42 -24.97
CA SER A 471 1.87 -46.09 -26.36
C SER A 471 3.12 -45.80 -27.20
N LEU A 472 4.15 -45.21 -26.58
CA LEU A 472 5.35 -44.75 -27.27
C LEU A 472 6.36 -45.87 -27.53
N LYS A 473 6.26 -47.01 -26.83
CA LYS A 473 7.26 -48.08 -26.84
C LYS A 473 7.64 -48.55 -28.25
N LYS A 474 6.63 -48.80 -29.10
CA LYS A 474 6.82 -49.29 -30.48
C LYS A 474 7.61 -48.34 -31.40
N SER A 475 7.73 -47.07 -31.04
CA SER A 475 8.49 -46.08 -31.83
C SER A 475 9.97 -46.04 -31.45
N TYR A 476 10.35 -46.66 -30.33
CA TYR A 476 11.69 -46.61 -29.74
C TYR A 476 12.30 -48.00 -29.47
N GLU A 477 11.55 -49.09 -29.68
CA GLU A 477 12.07 -50.46 -29.91
C GLU A 477 12.71 -50.57 -31.29
#